data_AF-A0A968NT78-F1
#
_entry.id   AF-A0A968NT78-F1
#
_cell.length_a   1.000
_cell.length_b   1.000
_cell.length_c   1.000
_cell.angle_alpha   90.00
_cell.angle_beta   90.00
_cell.angle_gamma   90.00
#
_symmetry.space_group_name_H-M   'P 1'
#
loop_
_entity.id
_entity.type
_entity.pdbx_description
1 polymer ?
#
loop_
_entity_poly.entity_id
_entity_poly.type
_entity_poly.pdbx_seq_one_letter_code
_entity_poly.pdbx_strand_id
1 'polypeptide(L)' 'MLESLEKSAIMQALRETGENKTKAARLLGISRRTLHRKLREFAVPEHHG' A
#
# COMPACT_ATOMS: atom_id res chain seq x y z
N MET A 1 -9.69 14.88 2.33
CA MET A 1 -10.69 13.93 1.77
C MET A 1 -10.05 12.89 0.84
N LEU A 2 -9.08 13.26 -0.02
CA LEU A 2 -8.38 12.32 -0.92
C LEU A 2 -7.43 11.34 -0.21
N GLU A 3 -6.70 11.80 0.81
CA GLU A 3 -5.70 10.97 1.51
C GLU A 3 -6.31 9.72 2.17
N SER A 4 -7.57 9.81 2.60
CA SER A 4 -8.29 8.69 3.21
C SER A 4 -8.68 7.62 2.18
N LEU A 5 -9.07 8.04 0.95
CA LEU A 5 -9.41 7.12 -0.14
C LEU A 5 -8.18 6.36 -0.62
N GLU A 6 -7.07 7.07 -0.79
CA GLU A 6 -5.82 6.44 -1.23
C GLU A 6 -5.27 5.47 -0.18
N LYS A 7 -5.30 5.86 1.10
CA LYS A 7 -4.95 4.96 2.21
C LYS A 7 -5.85 3.74 2.24
N SER A 8 -7.16 3.91 2.05
CA SER A 8 -8.13 2.80 2.01
C SER A 8 -7.83 1.83 0.86
N ALA A 9 -7.59 2.36 -0.35
CA ALA A 9 -7.24 1.55 -1.51
C ALA A 9 -5.95 0.75 -1.27
N ILE A 10 -4.92 1.36 -0.68
CA ILE A 10 -3.67 0.68 -0.34
C ILE A 10 -3.89 -0.43 0.68
N MET A 11 -4.65 -0.15 1.75
CA MET A 11 -4.96 -1.15 2.77
C MET A 11 -5.81 -2.30 2.21
N GLN A 12 -6.72 -2.01 1.30
CA GLN A 12 -7.54 -3.03 0.62
C GLN A 12 -6.67 -3.90 -0.28
N ALA A 13 -5.84 -3.31 -1.14
CA ALA A 13 -4.93 -4.05 -2.00
C ALA A 13 -3.92 -4.91 -1.20
N LEU A 14 -3.46 -4.43 -0.05
CA LEU A 14 -2.63 -5.23 0.87
C LEU A 14 -3.43 -6.40 1.45
N ARG A 15 -4.66 -6.19 1.93
CA ARG A 15 -5.49 -7.30 2.42
C ARG A 15 -5.81 -8.33 1.35
N GLU A 16 -6.20 -7.90 0.15
CA GLU A 16 -6.52 -8.79 -0.97
C GLU A 16 -5.32 -9.61 -1.44
N THR A 17 -4.10 -9.10 -1.22
CA THR A 17 -2.87 -9.78 -1.64
C THR A 17 -2.15 -10.53 -0.52
N GLY A 18 -2.73 -10.57 0.69
CA GLY A 18 -2.10 -11.18 1.86
C GLY A 18 -0.82 -10.45 2.27
N GLU A 19 -0.86 -9.12 2.33
CA GLU A 19 0.25 -8.21 2.65
C GLU A 19 1.42 -8.26 1.65
N ASN A 20 1.21 -8.85 0.47
CA ASN A 20 2.21 -8.88 -0.57
C ASN A 20 2.32 -7.53 -1.29
N LYS A 21 3.23 -6.68 -0.80
CA LYS A 21 3.50 -5.32 -1.31
C LYS A 21 3.74 -5.27 -2.83
N THR A 22 4.38 -6.29 -3.42
CA THR A 22 4.62 -6.33 -4.87
C THR A 22 3.31 -6.53 -5.65
N LYS A 23 2.44 -7.44 -5.18
CA LYS A 23 1.12 -7.66 -5.77
C LYS A 23 0.18 -6.47 -5.52
N ALA A 24 0.19 -5.90 -4.32
CA ALA A 24 -0.62 -4.73 -3.99
C ALA A 24 -0.26 -3.53 -4.88
N ALA A 25 1.04 -3.27 -5.11
CA ALA A 25 1.48 -2.22 -6.01
C ALA A 25 0.97 -2.45 -7.45
N ARG A 26 1.03 -3.69 -7.93
CA ARG A 26 0.49 -4.06 -9.25
C ARG A 26 -1.02 -3.86 -9.35
N LEU A 27 -1.79 -4.23 -8.33
CA LEU A 27 -3.25 -4.02 -8.29
C LEU A 27 -3.63 -2.54 -8.34
N LEU A 28 -2.85 -1.70 -7.64
CA LEU A 28 -3.06 -0.26 -7.60
C LEU A 28 -2.52 0.48 -8.84
N GLY A 29 -1.87 -0.23 -9.78
CA GLY A 29 -1.26 0.39 -10.96
C GLY A 29 -0.06 1.29 -10.65
N ILE A 30 0.58 1.12 -9.50
CA ILE A 30 1.72 1.92 -9.06
C ILE A 30 3.00 1.08 -8.95
N SER A 31 4.14 1.74 -8.99
CA SER A 31 5.42 1.07 -8.73
C SER A 31 5.59 0.73 -7.25
N ARG A 32 6.34 -0.35 -6.96
CA ARG A 32 6.60 -0.81 -5.58
C ARG A 32 7.26 0.27 -4.72
N ARG A 33 8.09 1.14 -5.31
CA ARG A 33 8.71 2.31 -4.66
C ARG A 33 7.66 3.33 -4.23
N THR A 34 6.66 3.61 -5.06
CA THR A 34 5.55 4.52 -4.74
C THR A 34 4.72 3.96 -3.60
N LEU A 35 4.37 2.67 -3.65
CA LEU A 35 3.67 2.00 -2.55
C LEU A 35 4.46 2.13 -1.23
N HIS A 36 5.77 1.88 -1.26
CA HIS A 36 6.62 1.98 -0.07
C HIS A 36 6.66 3.40 0.51
N ARG A 37 6.81 4.42 -0.34
CA ARG A 37 6.75 5.82 0.09
C ARG A 37 5.42 6.13 0.76
N LYS A 38 4.31 5.76 0.12
CA LYS A 38 2.96 5.97 0.64
C LYS A 38 2.75 5.27 1.99
N LEU A 39 3.21 4.03 2.15
CA LEU A 39 3.11 3.31 3.42
C LEU A 39 3.85 4.02 4.56
N ARG A 40 5.04 4.58 4.28
CA ARG A 40 5.78 5.43 5.22
C ARG A 40 5.06 6.73 5.54
N GLU A 41 4.51 7.40 4.53
CA GLU A 41 3.71 8.62 4.70
C GLU A 41 2.45 8.37 5.56
N PHE A 42 1.84 7.19 5.44
CA PHE A 42 0.68 6.79 6.25
C PHE A 42 1.04 6.22 7.64
N ALA A 43 2.33 6.21 8.01
CA ALA A 43 2.86 5.60 9.22
C ALA A 43 2.39 4.14 9.42
N VAL A 44 2.18 3.40 8.32
CA VAL A 44 1.82 1.98 8.39
C VAL A 44 3.11 1.22 8.67
N PRO A 45 3.24 0.55 9.84
CA PRO A 45 4.46 -0.15 10.21
C PRO A 45 4.71 -1.25 9.18
N GLU A 46 5.74 -1.04 8.38
CA GLU A 46 6.28 -2.04 7.49
C GLU A 46 6.93 -3.13 8.35
N HIS A 47 6.14 -4.15 8.72
CA HIS A 47 6.71 -5.39 9.24
C HIS A 47 7.61 -5.95 8.14
N HIS A 48 8.91 -5.74 8.33
CA HIS A 48 9.98 -6.47 7.67
C HIS A 48 10.19 -7.72 8.51
N GLY A 49 9.81 -8.87 7.95
CA GLY A 49 10.45 -10.13 8.31
C GLY A 49 11.85 -10.18 7.74
#